data_AF-A0A534W4A7-F1
#
_entry.id   AF-A0A534W4A7-F1
#
_cell.length_a   1.000
_cell.length_b   1.000
_cell.length_c   1.000
_cell.angle_alpha   90.00
_cell.angle_beta   90.00
_cell.angle_gamma   90.00
#
_symmetry.space_group_name_H-M   'P 1'
#
loop_
_entity.id
_entity.type
_entity.pdbx_description
1 polymer ?
#
loop_
_entity_poly.entity_id
_entity_poly.type
_entity_poly.pdbx_seq_one_letter_code
_entity_poly.pdbx_strand_id
1 'polypeptide(L)'
;MHASDLLWFLFLVTAVTPMAQRRLLDLQRVRFLRSWERRRGSRVIALIHRQETMSLLGFPLIRYIDIQDSEELLRALRLTAEDVPIDIILHTPGGLALAAEQIAHAI
;
A
#
# COMPACT_ATOMS: atom_id res chain seq x y z
N MET A 1 -21.85 -33.35 -16.72
CA MET A 1 -21.01 -32.72 -15.67
C MET A 1 -21.16 -33.56 -14.42
N HIS A 2 -20.09 -34.15 -13.93
CA HIS A 2 -20.12 -34.89 -12.68
C HIS A 2 -20.12 -33.90 -11.51
N ALA A 3 -20.68 -34.31 -10.36
CA ALA A 3 -20.69 -33.48 -9.16
C ALA A 3 -19.25 -33.09 -8.72
N SER A 4 -18.26 -33.92 -9.04
CA SER A 4 -16.83 -33.63 -8.85
C SER A 4 -16.36 -32.40 -9.62
N ASP A 5 -16.83 -32.22 -10.86
CA ASP A 5 -16.38 -31.12 -11.72
C ASP A 5 -16.88 -29.77 -11.18
N LEU A 6 -18.12 -29.75 -10.67
CA LEU A 6 -18.68 -28.58 -10.01
C LEU A 6 -17.94 -28.24 -8.71
N LEU A 7 -17.55 -29.25 -7.93
CA LEU A 7 -16.73 -29.09 -6.73
C LEU A 7 -15.34 -28.50 -7.05
N TRP A 8 -14.66 -29.02 -8.08
CA TRP A 8 -13.36 -28.49 -8.51
C TRP A 8 -13.47 -27.08 -9.08
N PHE A 9 -14.53 -26.78 -9.83
CA PHE A 9 -14.79 -25.42 -10.31
C PHE A 9 -15.02 -24.44 -9.16
N LEU A 10 -15.87 -24.81 -8.18
CA LEU A 10 -16.09 -23.99 -6.98
C LEU A 10 -14.79 -23.74 -6.23
N PHE A 11 -13.96 -24.77 -6.06
CA PHE A 11 -12.66 -24.66 -5.41
C PHE A 11 -11.71 -23.72 -6.15
N LEU A 12 -11.68 -23.78 -7.48
CA LEU A 12 -10.83 -22.91 -8.30
C LEU A 12 -11.29 -21.45 -8.20
N VAL A 13 -12.60 -21.20 -8.25
CA VAL A 13 -13.16 -19.85 -8.09
C VAL A 13 -12.86 -19.29 -6.69
N THR A 14 -13.08 -20.06 -5.64
CA THR A 14 -12.81 -19.58 -4.26
C THR A 14 -11.32 -19.34 -4.01
N ALA A 15 -10.43 -20.14 -4.60
CA ALA A 15 -8.99 -19.93 -4.51
C ALA A 15 -8.52 -18.63 -5.18
N VAL A 16 -9.13 -18.23 -6.30
CA VAL A 16 -8.74 -17.01 -7.06
C VAL A 16 -9.40 -15.74 -6.51
N THR A 17 -10.60 -15.86 -5.93
CA THR A 17 -11.37 -14.75 -5.35
C THR A 17 -10.57 -13.79 -4.44
N PRO A 18 -9.75 -14.25 -3.47
CA PRO A 18 -9.02 -13.34 -2.57
C PRO A 18 -8.02 -12.45 -3.32
N MET A 19 -7.40 -12.94 -4.39
CA MET A 19 -6.47 -12.15 -5.20
C MET A 19 -7.21 -11.01 -5.93
N ALA A 20 -8.39 -11.29 -6.47
CA ALA A 20 -9.23 -10.31 -7.13
C ALA A 20 -9.73 -9.24 -6.13
N GLN A 21 -10.16 -9.65 -4.94
CA GLN A 21 -10.60 -8.74 -3.87
C GLN A 21 -9.46 -7.80 -3.44
N ARG A 22 -8.25 -8.32 -3.23
CA ARG A 22 -7.08 -7.51 -2.87
C ARG A 22 -6.77 -6.47 -3.96
N ARG A 23 -6.78 -6.89 -5.23
CA ARG A 23 -6.53 -5.97 -6.35
C ARG A 23 -7.57 -4.86 -6.44
N LEU A 24 -8.84 -5.18 -6.17
CA LEU A 24 -9.91 -4.20 -6.14
C LEU A 24 -9.72 -3.18 -5.00
N LEU A 25 -9.34 -3.63 -3.81
CA LEU A 25 -9.05 -2.74 -2.67
C LEU A 25 -7.88 -1.80 -2.97
N ASP A 26 -6.80 -2.28 -3.59
CA ASP A 26 -5.65 -1.44 -3.97
C ASP A 26 -6.06 -0.33 -4.95
N LEU A 27 -6.90 -0.67 -5.94
CA LEU A 27 -7.42 0.32 -6.88
C LEU A 27 -8.31 1.36 -6.19
N GLN A 28 -9.14 0.93 -5.23
CA GLN A 28 -9.98 1.84 -4.44
C GLN A 28 -9.13 2.81 -3.61
N ARG A 29 -8.04 2.34 -2.99
CA ARG A 29 -7.09 3.19 -2.25
C ARG A 29 -6.45 4.25 -3.13
N VAL A 30 -5.94 3.85 -4.30
CA VAL A 30 -5.33 4.79 -5.25
C VAL A 30 -6.35 5.82 -5.73
N ARG A 31 -7.59 5.40 -6.03
CA ARG A 31 -8.67 6.32 -6.43
C ARG A 31 -8.99 7.32 -5.31
N PHE A 32 -9.05 6.84 -4.07
CA PHE A 32 -9.28 7.68 -2.90
C PHE A 32 -8.19 8.74 -2.73
N LEU A 33 -6.91 8.34 -2.73
CA LEU A 33 -5.78 9.26 -2.62
C LEU A 33 -5.81 10.32 -3.73
N ARG A 34 -6.00 9.91 -4.99
CA ARG A 34 -6.13 10.84 -6.12
C ARG A 34 -7.31 11.80 -6.00
N SER A 35 -8.40 11.37 -5.37
CA SER A 35 -9.56 12.24 -5.13
C SER A 35 -9.27 13.24 -4.02
N TRP A 36 -8.49 12.84 -3.01
CA TRP A 36 -8.03 13.70 -1.92
C TRP A 36 -7.08 14.76 -2.45
N GLU A 37 -6.06 14.36 -3.23
CA GLU A 37 -5.10 15.27 -3.90
C GLU A 37 -5.82 16.38 -4.65
N ARG A 38 -6.79 16.01 -5.50
CA ARG A 38 -7.60 16.97 -6.26
C ARG A 38 -8.41 17.92 -5.40
N ARG A 39 -8.94 17.45 -4.26
CA ARG A 39 -9.74 18.28 -3.34
C ARG A 39 -8.89 19.28 -2.57
N ARG A 40 -7.65 18.90 -2.22
CA ARG A 40 -6.72 19.72 -1.43
C ARG A 40 -5.78 20.57 -2.28
N GLY A 41 -5.64 20.26 -3.56
CA GLY A 41 -4.63 20.89 -4.42
C GLY A 41 -3.21 20.52 -4.00
N SER A 42 -3.03 19.35 -3.35
CA SER A 42 -1.77 18.88 -2.78
C SER A 42 -1.37 17.54 -3.41
N ARG A 43 -0.07 17.21 -3.28
CA ARG A 43 0.40 15.84 -3.47
C ARG A 43 0.19 15.06 -2.19
N VAL A 44 -0.48 13.91 -2.25
CA VAL A 44 -0.67 13.04 -1.08
C VAL A 44 0.29 11.86 -1.18
N ILE A 45 1.20 11.74 -0.21
CA ILE A 45 2.15 10.63 -0.11
C ILE A 45 1.78 9.81 1.11
N ALA A 46 1.41 8.55 0.93
CA ALA A 46 0.99 7.67 2.01
C ALA A 46 2.00 6.55 2.24
N LEU A 47 2.60 6.52 3.43
CA LEU A 47 3.45 5.43 3.93
C LEU A 47 2.69 4.69 5.02
N ILE A 48 1.98 3.63 4.61
CA ILE A 48 1.07 2.87 5.47
C ILE A 48 1.53 1.42 5.56
N HIS A 49 2.16 1.06 6.68
CA HIS A 49 2.47 -0.31 7.06
C HIS A 49 1.30 -0.89 7.85
N ARG A 50 0.25 -1.31 7.14
CA ARG A 50 -0.85 -2.05 7.75
C ARG A 50 -0.51 -3.53 7.86
N GLN A 51 -0.75 -4.08 9.04
CA GLN A 51 -0.94 -5.52 9.26
C GLN A 51 -2.31 -5.94 8.69
N GLU A 52 -2.60 -5.65 7.42
CA GLU A 52 -3.58 -6.48 6.73
C GLU A 52 -3.04 -7.88 6.86
N THR A 53 -3.80 -8.82 7.42
CA THR A 53 -3.31 -10.16 7.73
C THR A 53 -2.86 -10.84 6.44
N MET A 54 -1.63 -10.56 6.02
CA MET A 54 -0.91 -11.28 5.00
C MET A 54 -0.45 -12.52 5.73
N SER A 55 -1.41 -13.43 5.89
CA SER A 55 -1.13 -14.73 6.45
C SER A 55 -0.68 -15.63 5.33
N LEU A 56 0.60 -15.99 5.36
CA LEU A 56 1.03 -17.21 4.68
C LEU A 56 0.82 -18.35 5.66
N LEU A 57 -0.08 -19.28 5.33
CA LEU A 57 -0.40 -20.45 6.19
C LEU A 57 -0.90 -20.10 7.62
N GLY A 58 -1.45 -18.90 7.83
CA GLY A 58 -1.99 -18.47 9.13
C GLY A 58 -1.04 -17.64 10.00
N PHE A 59 0.21 -17.38 9.59
CA PHE A 59 1.16 -16.57 10.35
C PHE A 59 1.21 -15.12 9.87
N PRO A 60 1.15 -14.11 10.77
CA PRO A 60 1.21 -12.71 10.37
C PRO A 60 2.62 -12.34 9.87
N LEU A 61 2.70 -11.73 8.68
CA LEU A 61 3.93 -11.13 8.18
C LEU A 61 4.03 -9.67 8.63
N ILE A 62 4.91 -9.38 9.60
CA ILE A 62 5.19 -8.01 10.05
C ILE A 62 6.21 -7.37 9.11
N ARG A 63 5.87 -6.21 8.53
CA ARG A 63 6.79 -5.38 7.74
C ARG A 63 7.10 -4.07 8.46
N TYR A 64 8.38 -3.72 8.54
CA TYR A 64 8.89 -2.44 9.07
C TYR A 64 9.27 -1.50 7.93
N ILE A 65 9.49 -0.22 8.23
CA ILE A 65 10.11 0.72 7.27
C ILE A 65 11.54 0.28 6.98
N ASP A 66 11.87 0.15 5.69
CA ASP A 66 13.22 -0.09 5.18
C ASP A 66 13.73 1.09 4.32
N ILE A 67 14.93 0.97 3.76
CA ILE A 67 15.57 2.03 2.95
C ILE A 67 14.82 2.23 1.62
N GLN A 68 14.20 1.18 1.10
CA GLN A 68 13.48 1.23 -0.18
C GLN A 68 12.19 2.05 -0.03
N ASP A 69 11.51 1.91 1.11
CA ASP A 69 10.36 2.73 1.46
C ASP A 69 10.75 4.23 1.52
N SER A 70 11.91 4.59 2.08
CA SER A 70 12.38 5.99 2.08
C SER A 70 12.76 6.48 0.68
N GLU A 71 13.43 5.67 -0.14
CA GLU A 71 13.75 6.03 -1.52
C GLU A 71 12.50 6.30 -2.38
N GLU A 72 11.44 5.51 -2.22
CA GLU A 72 10.19 5.71 -2.94
C GLU A 72 9.48 7.00 -2.51
N LEU A 73 9.48 7.31 -1.21
CA LEU A 73 9.00 8.57 -0.68
C LEU A 73 9.81 9.76 -1.21
N LEU A 74 11.15 9.69 -1.13
CA LEU A 74 12.05 10.73 -1.62
C LEU A 74 11.86 10.98 -3.12
N ARG A 75 11.62 9.92 -3.90
CA ARG A 75 11.29 10.04 -5.33
C ARG A 75 9.98 10.78 -5.53
N ALA A 76 8.95 10.47 -4.73
CA ALA A 76 7.67 11.16 -4.82
C ALA A 76 7.79 12.65 -4.45
N LEU A 77 8.58 13.00 -3.43
CA LEU A 77 8.91 14.40 -3.10
C LEU A 77 9.59 15.09 -4.28
N ARG A 78 10.64 14.50 -4.85
CA ARG A 78 11.40 15.08 -5.99
C ARG A 78 10.60 15.23 -7.28
N LEU A 79 9.59 14.37 -7.50
CA LEU A 79 8.70 14.44 -8.66
C LEU A 79 7.54 15.42 -8.45
N THR A 80 7.40 15.99 -7.26
CA THR A 80 6.38 17.00 -6.96
C THR A 80 6.93 18.38 -7.28
N ALA A 81 6.14 19.22 -7.96
CA ALA A 81 6.55 20.58 -8.28
C ALA A 81 6.67 21.42 -6.99
N GLU A 82 7.62 22.37 -6.98
CA GLU A 82 7.98 23.15 -5.79
C GLU A 82 6.83 23.97 -5.20
N ASP A 83 5.85 24.34 -6.04
CA ASP A 83 4.67 25.12 -5.68
C ASP A 83 3.49 24.28 -5.17
N VAL A 84 3.59 22.95 -5.24
CA VAL A 84 2.51 22.03 -4.84
C VAL A 84 2.69 21.61 -3.38
N PRO A 85 1.72 21.91 -2.48
CA PRO A 85 1.76 21.46 -1.09
C PRO A 85 1.81 19.94 -0.97
N ILE A 86 2.46 19.43 0.08
CA ILE A 86 2.64 18.00 0.30
C ILE A 86 1.88 17.56 1.56
N ASP A 87 1.03 16.56 1.41
CA ASP A 87 0.31 15.90 2.48
C ASP A 87 0.90 14.51 2.71
N ILE A 88 1.63 14.32 3.81
CA ILE A 88 2.23 13.03 4.16
C ILE A 88 1.33 12.31 5.17
N ILE A 89 0.90 11.10 4.82
CA ILE A 89 0.14 10.20 5.70
C ILE A 89 1.08 9.09 6.17
N LEU A 90 1.46 9.12 7.45
CA LEU A 90 2.37 8.15 8.03
C LEU A 90 1.61 7.23 9.00
N HIS A 91 1.62 5.93 8.72
CA HIS A 91 1.13 4.91 9.64
C HIS A 91 2.11 3.75 9.65
N THR A 92 3.00 3.72 10.63
CA THR A 92 4.12 2.79 10.66
C THR A 92 4.35 2.25 12.07
N PRO A 93 4.76 0.98 12.22
CA PRO A 93 5.27 0.46 13.49
C PRO A 93 6.71 0.94 13.81
N GLY A 94 7.33 1.72 12.92
CA GLY A 94 8.76 2.08 12.96
C GLY A 94 9.59 1.20 12.03
N GLY A 95 10.91 1.20 12.22
CA GLY A 95 11.83 0.43 11.38
C GLY A 95 13.26 0.91 11.48
N LEU A 96 13.97 0.95 10.35
CA LEU A 96 15.36 1.39 10.30
C LEU A 96 15.47 2.90 10.55
N ALA A 97 16.27 3.30 11.56
CA ALA A 97 16.46 4.71 11.92
C ALA A 97 16.96 5.57 10.76
N LEU A 98 17.86 5.04 9.93
CA LEU A 98 18.40 5.73 8.75
C LEU A 98 17.30 6.11 7.74
N ALA A 99 16.31 5.26 7.53
CA ALA A 99 15.21 5.54 6.61
C ALA A 99 14.34 6.70 7.14
N ALA A 100 14.09 6.74 8.46
CA ALA A 100 13.39 7.84 9.10
C ALA A 100 14.19 9.16 9.02
N GLU A 101 15.50 9.10 9.24
CA GLU A 101 16.40 10.26 9.14
C GLU A 101 16.42 10.84 7.71
N GLN A 102 16.48 9.98 6.69
CA GLN A 102 16.41 10.41 5.29
C GLN A 102 15.09 11.09 4.95
N ILE A 103 13.95 10.56 5.42
CA ILE A 103 12.63 11.17 5.23
C ILE A 103 12.59 12.53 5.94
N ALA A 104 13.07 12.59 7.18
CA ALA A 104 13.09 13.82 7.98
C ALA A 104 13.98 14.92 7.36
N HIS A 105 15.08 14.55 6.71
CA HIS A 105 15.95 15.52 6.02
C HIS A 105 15.38 16.08 4.71
N ALA A 106 14.41 15.40 4.10
CA ALA A 106 13.84 15.78 2.83
C ALA A 106 12.55 16.61 2.94
N ILE A 107 12.01 16.72 4.16
CA ILE A 107 10.84 17.53 4.51
C ILE A 107 11.33 18.79 5.22
#